data_AF-A0A967WI72-F1
#
_entry.id   AF-A0A967WI72-F1
#
_cell.length_a   1.000
_cell.length_b   1.000
_cell.length_c   1.000
_cell.angle_alpha   90.00
_cell.angle_beta   90.00
_cell.angle_gamma   90.00
#
_symmetry.space_group_name_H-M   'P 1'
#
loop_
_entity.id
_entity.type
_entity.pdbx_description
1 polymer ?
#
loop_
_entity_poly.entity_id
_entity_poly.type
_entity_poly.pdbx_seq_one_letter_code
_entity_poly.pdbx_strand_id
1 'polypeptide(L)' 'LFPRVMELLIENDMDDVLVVTGGIIPDEDVPALNEMGVKGVFGPGTPTNEIVDFIRENVA' A
#
# COMPACT_ATOMS: atom_id res chain seq x y z
N LEU A 1 -1.19 -8.09 -9.74
CA LEU A 1 -0.76 -8.56 -8.40
C LEU A 1 -1.64 -7.96 -7.31
N PHE A 2 -1.72 -6.64 -7.20
CA PHE A 2 -2.51 -5.96 -6.14
C PHE A 2 -3.97 -6.41 -6.03
N PRO A 3 -4.76 -6.52 -7.12
CA PRO A 3 -6.16 -6.91 -6.99
C PRO A 3 -6.35 -8.28 -6.30
N ARG A 4 -5.53 -9.28 -6.66
CA ARG A 4 -5.63 -10.62 -6.08
C ARG A 4 -5.17 -10.66 -4.62
N VAL A 5 -4.17 -9.87 -4.24
CA VAL A 5 -3.73 -9.78 -2.84
C VAL A 5 -4.81 -9.11 -1.99
N MET A 6 -5.39 -8.00 -2.46
CA MET A 6 -6.46 -7.30 -1.74
C MET A 6 -7.72 -8.18 -1.58
N GLU A 7 -8.11 -8.89 -2.63
CA GLU A 7 -9.21 -9.86 -2.59
C GLU A 7 -8.96 -10.95 -1.53
N LEU A 8 -7.77 -11.54 -1.51
CA LEU A 8 -7.41 -12.57 -0.54
C LEU A 8 -7.41 -12.05 0.91
N LEU A 9 -6.98 -10.80 1.16
CA LEU A 9 -7.05 -10.22 2.51
C LEU A 9 -8.50 -10.12 2.99
N ILE A 10 -9.42 -9.68 2.11
CA ILE A 10 -10.85 -9.61 2.42
C ILE A 10 -11.42 -11.03 2.65
N GLU A 11 -11.09 -11.99 1.79
CA GLU A 11 -11.53 -13.40 1.94
C GLU A 11 -11.07 -14.06 3.25
N ASN A 12 -10.00 -13.56 3.87
CA ASN A 12 -9.42 -14.10 5.10
C ASN A 12 -9.73 -13.23 6.35
N ASP A 13 -10.71 -12.33 6.27
CA ASP A 13 -11.09 -11.44 7.38
C ASP A 13 -9.92 -10.59 7.92
N MET A 14 -9.06 -10.10 7.01
CA MET A 14 -7.87 -9.27 7.32
C MET A 14 -8.08 -7.81 6.89
N ASP A 15 -9.21 -7.22 7.26
CA ASP A 15 -9.60 -5.85 6.90
C ASP A 15 -8.85 -4.75 7.69
N ASP A 16 -8.14 -5.13 8.74
CA ASP A 16 -7.36 -4.25 9.62
C ASP A 16 -5.88 -4.12 9.21
N VAL A 17 -5.45 -4.83 8.16
CA VAL A 17 -4.03 -4.87 7.75
C VAL A 17 -3.66 -3.65 6.92
N LEU A 18 -2.63 -2.92 7.35
CA LEU A 18 -2.03 -1.85 6.56
C LEU A 18 -1.29 -2.44 5.34
N VAL A 19 -1.80 -2.14 4.14
CA VAL A 19 -1.15 -2.51 2.88
C VAL A 19 -0.40 -1.32 2.29
N VAL A 20 0.89 -1.52 2.05
CA VAL A 20 1.76 -0.57 1.34
C VAL A 20 2.43 -1.26 0.15
N THR A 21 2.79 -0.49 -0.86
CA THR A 21 3.48 -0.98 -2.06
C THR A 21 4.66 -0.11 -2.42
N GLY A 22 5.64 -0.68 -3.10
CA GLY A 22 6.73 0.08 -3.67
C GLY A 22 7.29 -0.54 -4.94
N GLY A 23 8.07 0.25 -5.67
CA GLY A 23 8.63 -0.11 -6.96
C GLY A 23 8.45 1.00 -7.99
N ILE A 24 8.60 0.67 -9.27
CA ILE A 24 8.38 1.62 -10.37
C ILE A 24 6.87 1.59 -10.69
N ILE A 25 6.14 2.57 -10.18
CA ILE A 25 4.68 2.68 -10.31
C ILE A 25 4.38 3.99 -11.05
N PRO A 26 3.60 3.95 -12.15
CA PRO A 26 3.13 5.15 -12.83
C PRO A 26 2.23 6.01 -11.93
N ASP A 27 2.36 7.33 -11.98
CA ASP A 27 1.53 8.25 -11.19
C ASP A 27 0.03 8.09 -11.47
N GLU A 28 -0.32 7.69 -12.70
CA GLU A 28 -1.70 7.42 -13.12
C GLU A 28 -2.32 6.18 -12.47
N ASP A 29 -1.50 5.24 -11.98
CA ASP A 29 -1.97 4.02 -11.31
C ASP A 29 -2.23 4.24 -9.81
N VAL A 30 -1.66 5.32 -9.22
CA VAL A 30 -1.78 5.62 -7.78
C VAL A 30 -3.25 5.78 -7.33
N PRO A 31 -4.13 6.51 -8.06
CA PRO A 31 -5.54 6.60 -7.69
C PRO A 31 -6.22 5.22 -7.60
N ALA A 32 -5.97 4.35 -8.58
CA ALA A 32 -6.55 3.00 -8.60
C ALA A 32 -6.04 2.13 -7.43
N LEU A 33 -4.76 2.23 -7.08
CA LEU A 33 -4.19 1.52 -5.93
C LEU A 33 -4.80 2.00 -4.61
N ASN A 34 -5.02 3.30 -4.45
CA ASN A 34 -5.67 3.87 -3.27
C ASN A 34 -7.13 3.40 -3.14
N GLU A 35 -7.87 3.38 -4.24
CA GLU A 35 -9.25 2.85 -4.28
C GLU A 35 -9.32 1.35 -3.92
N MET A 36 -8.29 0.58 -4.28
CA MET A 36 -8.18 -0.84 -3.90
C MET A 36 -7.86 -1.05 -2.42
N GLY A 37 -7.51 0.00 -1.67
CA GLY A 37 -7.19 -0.06 -0.25
C GLY A 37 -5.70 -0.05 0.08
N VAL A 38 -4.81 0.08 -0.90
CA VAL A 38 -3.39 0.34 -0.65
C VAL A 38 -3.26 1.75 -0.07
N LYS A 39 -2.58 1.88 1.08
CA LYS A 39 -2.50 3.15 1.82
C LYS A 39 -1.21 3.92 1.57
N GLY A 40 -0.15 3.24 1.15
CA GLY A 40 1.14 3.86 0.84
C GLY A 40 1.73 3.34 -0.46
N VAL A 41 2.19 4.24 -1.32
CA VAL A 41 2.85 3.94 -2.60
C VAL A 41 4.22 4.62 -2.61
N PHE A 42 5.29 3.82 -2.67
CA PHE A 42 6.66 4.30 -2.52
C PHE A 42 7.50 4.01 -3.77
N GLY A 43 7.83 5.08 -4.50
CA GLY A 43 8.55 5.02 -5.76
C GLY A 43 10.08 4.88 -5.62
N PRO A 44 10.80 4.82 -6.74
CA PRO A 44 12.26 4.85 -6.72
C PRO A 44 12.77 6.14 -6.09
N GLY A 45 13.70 6.01 -5.14
CA GLY A 45 14.29 7.15 -4.45
C GLY A 45 13.50 7.62 -3.21
N THR A 46 12.35 7.00 -2.88
CA THR A 46 11.69 7.26 -1.59
C THR A 46 12.65 6.94 -0.44
N PRO A 47 12.92 7.90 0.46
CA PRO A 47 13.76 7.67 1.62
C PRO A 47 13.18 6.60 2.56
N THR A 48 14.02 5.69 3.04
CA THR A 48 13.56 4.61 3.93
C THR A 48 12.93 5.13 5.21
N ASN A 49 13.40 6.26 5.74
CA ASN A 49 12.80 6.89 6.93
C ASN A 49 11.36 7.34 6.66
N GLU A 50 11.05 7.85 5.48
CA GLU A 50 9.68 8.23 5.10
C GLU A 50 8.74 7.02 5.12
N ILE A 51 9.20 5.87 4.61
CA ILE A 51 8.43 4.61 4.65
C ILE A 51 8.22 4.15 6.10
N VAL A 52 9.27 4.22 6.94
CA VAL A 52 9.20 3.83 8.35
C VAL A 52 8.24 4.71 9.14
N ASP A 53 8.33 6.02 8.94
CA ASP A 53 7.49 7.00 9.63
C ASP A 53 6.02 6.81 9.21
N PHE A 54 5.75 6.65 7.91
CA PHE A 54 4.42 6.32 7.41
C PHE A 54 3.82 5.08 8.07
N ILE A 55 4.59 3.97 8.13
CA ILE A 55 4.10 2.73 8.75
C ILE A 55 3.77 2.95 10.23
N ARG A 56 4.65 3.63 10.98
CA ARG A 56 4.44 3.90 12.41
C ARG A 56 3.22 4.78 12.69
N GLU A 57 2.91 5.72 11.80
CA GLU A 57 1.76 6.62 11.94
C GLU A 57 0.43 5.96 11.57
N ASN A 58 0.46 4.90 10.75
CA ASN A 58 -0.74 4.28 10.19
C ASN A 58 -1.04 2.87 10.74
N VAL A 59 -0.14 2.29 11.54
CA VAL A 59 -0.39 1.08 12.33
C VAL A 59 -0.81 1.48 13.74
N ALA A 60 -1.98 1.00 14.18
CA ALA A 60 -2.51 1.17 15.53
C ALA A 60 -2.15 -0.03 16.42
#